data_AF-A0A942EMG2-F1
#
_entry.id   AF-A0A942EMG2-F1
#
_cell.length_a   1.000
_cell.length_b   1.000
_cell.length_c   1.000
_cell.angle_alpha   90.00
_cell.angle_beta   90.00
_cell.angle_gamma   90.00
#
_symmetry.space_group_name_H-M   'P 1'
#
loop_
_entity.id
_entity.type
_entity.pdbx_description
1 polymer ?
#
loop_
_entity_poly.entity_id
_entity_poly.type
_entity_poly.pdbx_seq_one_letter_code
_entity_poly.pdbx_strand_id
1 'polypeptide(L)' 'MSRKDDTLPVRFLKEERTGQDLVVSLPDLATMLRDYYDYRGWDEDGIPLKAKLRQLGLDS' A
#
# COMPACT_ATOMS: atom_id res chain seq x y z
N MET A 1 0.50 -13.22 5.08
CA MET A 1 0.46 -11.77 4.80
C MET A 1 -0.35 -11.58 3.54
N SER A 2 -1.26 -10.63 3.56
CA SER A 2 -2.14 -10.27 2.44
C SER A 2 -2.34 -8.75 2.46
N ARG A 3 -2.93 -8.18 1.40
CA ARG A 3 -3.36 -6.77 1.36
C ARG A 3 -4.12 -6.29 2.61
N LYS A 4 -4.82 -7.18 3.32
CA LYS A 4 -5.55 -6.83 4.56
C LYS A 4 -4.62 -6.49 5.74
N ASP A 5 -3.40 -7.03 5.72
CA ASP A 5 -2.38 -6.82 6.75
C ASP A 5 -1.57 -5.54 6.47
N ASP A 6 -1.56 -5.07 5.21
CA ASP A 6 -0.88 -3.85 4.76
C ASP A 6 -1.74 -2.61 5.08
N THR A 7 -1.87 -2.30 6.37
CA THR A 7 -2.71 -1.20 6.86
C THR A 7 -1.96 -0.25 7.80
N LEU A 8 -2.54 0.92 8.03
CA LEU A 8 -2.07 1.88 9.02
C LEU A 8 -2.87 1.75 10.33
N PRO A 9 -2.32 2.19 11.48
CA PRO A 9 -3.10 2.32 12.70
C PRO A 9 -4.39 3.12 12.46
N VAL A 10 -5.50 2.68 13.06
CA VAL A 10 -6.85 3.23 12.82
C VAL A 10 -6.92 4.75 12.93
N ARG A 11 -6.15 5.35 13.84
CA ARG A 11 -6.03 6.80 13.99
C ARG A 11 -5.72 7.50 12.67
N PHE A 12 -4.76 6.99 11.89
CA PHE A 12 -4.38 7.59 10.61
C PHE A 12 -5.46 7.46 9.52
N LEU A 13 -6.38 6.50 9.66
CA LEU A 13 -7.41 6.19 8.67
C LEU A 13 -8.76 6.82 8.99
N LYS A 14 -8.95 7.34 10.21
CA LYS A 14 -10.24 7.85 10.69
C LYS A 14 -10.17 9.21 11.37
N GLU A 15 -9.02 9.58 11.94
CA GLU A 15 -8.88 10.84 12.65
C GLU A 15 -8.12 11.84 11.79
N GLU A 16 -8.83 12.87 11.38
CA GLU A 16 -8.25 14.00 10.69
C GLU A 16 -7.32 14.79 11.62
N ARG A 17 -6.15 15.16 11.11
CA ARG A 17 -5.18 15.96 11.88
C ARG A 17 -5.59 17.43 11.82
N THR A 18 -5.73 18.06 12.97
CA THR A 18 -6.09 19.49 13.06
C THR A 18 -4.86 20.34 13.42
N GLY A 19 -4.69 21.45 12.72
CA GLY A 19 -3.56 22.36 12.90
C GLY A 19 -3.56 23.48 11.87
N GLN A 20 -2.93 24.61 12.20
CA GLN A 20 -3.03 25.86 11.45
C GLN A 20 -2.46 25.76 10.02
N ASP A 21 -1.48 24.88 9.80
CA ASP A 21 -0.84 24.62 8.50
C ASP A 21 -1.03 23.16 8.02
N LEU A 22 -2.03 22.44 8.54
CA LEU A 22 -2.29 21.08 8.14
C LEU A 22 -3.34 21.01 7.02
N VAL A 23 -3.01 20.30 5.95
CA VAL A 23 -4.00 19.82 4.99
C VAL A 23 -4.78 18.70 5.68
N VAL A 24 -6.00 19.02 6.07
CA VAL A 24 -6.89 18.09 6.75
C VAL A 24 -7.50 17.15 5.72
N SER A 25 -6.90 15.97 5.54
CA SER A 25 -7.51 14.89 4.76
C SER A 25 -7.03 13.54 5.25
N LEU A 26 -7.94 12.58 5.33
CA LEU A 26 -7.58 11.18 5.50
C LEU A 26 -6.91 10.64 4.22
N PRO A 27 -5.92 9.74 4.33
CA PRO A 27 -5.29 9.15 3.16
C PRO A 27 -6.25 8.20 2.45
N ASP A 28 -6.31 8.26 1.12
CA ASP A 28 -6.89 7.19 0.30
C ASP A 28 -5.90 6.01 0.22
N LEU A 29 -5.84 5.25 1.31
CA LEU A 29 -4.91 4.12 1.43
C LEU A 29 -5.15 3.07 0.34
N ALA A 30 -6.40 2.90 -0.11
CA ALA A 30 -6.74 1.89 -1.12
C ALA A 30 -6.09 2.21 -2.47
N THR A 31 -6.16 3.46 -2.92
CA THR A 31 -5.48 3.93 -4.13
C THR A 31 -3.97 3.85 -3.95
N MET A 32 -3.44 4.31 -2.81
CA MET A 32 -1.99 4.29 -2.54
C MET A 32 -1.41 2.87 -2.60
N LEU A 33 -2.10 1.88 -2.03
CA LEU A 33 -1.66 0.48 -2.07
C LEU A 33 -1.69 -0.10 -3.48
N ARG A 34 -2.75 0.19 -4.27
CA ARG A 34 -2.83 -0.24 -5.66
C ARG A 34 -1.66 0.31 -6.47
N ASP A 35 -1.44 1.63 -6.42
CA ASP A 35 -0.37 2.28 -7.16
C ASP A 35 1.01 1.76 -6.73
N TYR A 36 1.17 1.46 -5.43
CA TYR A 36 2.38 0.85 -4.90
C TYR A 36 2.60 -0.58 -5.41
N TYR A 37 1.58 -1.43 -5.40
CA TYR A 37 1.69 -2.81 -5.90
C TYR A 37 1.98 -2.85 -7.39
N ASP A 38 1.30 -2.00 -8.18
CA ASP A 38 1.54 -1.86 -9.61
C ASP A 38 2.99 -1.47 -9.88
N TYR A 39 3.50 -0.44 -9.18
CA TYR A 39 4.89 -0.01 -9.28
C TYR A 39 5.89 -1.12 -8.90
N ARG A 40 5.54 -1.95 -7.91
CA ARG A 40 6.39 -3.05 -7.43
C ARG A 40 6.34 -4.30 -8.32
N GLY A 41 5.39 -4.38 -9.26
CA GLY A 41 5.12 -5.57 -10.06
C GLY A 41 4.47 -6.68 -9.24
N TRP A 42 3.58 -6.31 -8.33
CA TRP A 42 2.80 -7.19 -7.46
C TRP A 42 1.34 -7.21 -7.93
N ASP A 43 0.57 -8.21 -7.49
CA ASP A 43 -0.87 -8.27 -7.74
C ASP A 43 -1.68 -7.47 -6.70
N GLU A 44 -3.00 -7.43 -6.89
CA GLU A 44 -3.92 -6.71 -6.00
C GLU A 44 -3.99 -7.29 -4.58
N ASP A 45 -3.49 -8.51 -4.36
CA ASP A 45 -3.42 -9.13 -3.03
C ASP A 45 -2.10 -8.82 -2.31
N GLY A 46 -1.21 -8.06 -2.93
CA GLY A 46 0.11 -7.69 -2.41
C GLY A 46 1.16 -8.78 -2.63
N ILE A 47 0.96 -9.67 -3.60
CA ILE A 47 1.88 -10.78 -3.87
C ILE A 47 2.74 -10.47 -5.10
N PRO A 48 4.07 -10.64 -5.04
CA PRO A 48 4.93 -10.44 -6.20
C PRO A 48 4.54 -11.33 -7.39
N LEU A 49 4.37 -10.75 -8.56
CA LEU A 49 4.10 -11.52 -9.78
C LEU A 49 5.30 -12.40 -10.14
N LYS A 50 5.05 -13.51 -10.84
CA LYS A 50 6.12 -14.43 -11.32
C LYS A 50 7.21 -13.70 -12.12
N ALA A 51 6.82 -12.71 -12.92
CA ALA A 51 7.77 -11.89 -13.66
C ALA A 51 8.73 -11.14 -12.73
N LYS A 52 8.22 -10.62 -11.61
CA LYS A 52 9.04 -9.93 -10.60
C LYS A 52 9.97 -10.90 -9.86
N LEU A 53 9.48 -12.09 -9.52
CA LEU A 53 10.30 -13.13 -8.88
C LEU A 53 11.46 -13.57 -9.78
N ARG A 54 11.20 -13.80 -11.08
CA ARG A 54 12.23 -14.08 -12.09
C ARG A 54 13.26 -12.98 -12.21
N GLN A 55 12.80 -11.72 -12.31
CA GLN A 55 13.68 -10.57 -12.37
C GLN A 55 14.66 -10.52 -11.19
N LEU A 56 14.20 -10.98 -10.02
CA LEU A 56 14.99 -10.98 -8.78
C LEU A 56 15.75 -12.30 -8.53
N GLY A 57 15.61 -13.31 -9.39
CA GLY A 57 16.22 -14.63 -9.18
C GLY A 57 15.65 -15.39 -7.98
N LEU A 58 14.36 -15.18 -7.69
CA LEU A 58 13.65 -15.80 -6.56
C LEU A 58 12.65 -16.88 -7.01
N ASP A 59 12.59 -17.22 -8.31
CA ASP A 59 11.84 -18.38 -8.79
C ASP A 59 12.74 -19.61 -8.86
N SER A 60 12.78 -20.35 -7.76
CA SER A 60 13.48 -21.63 -7.61
C SER A 60 12.50 -22.80 -7.59
#